data_AF-A0A4U0YQD1-F1
#
_entry.id   AF-A0A4U0YQD1-F1
#
_cell.length_a   1.000
_cell.length_b   1.000
_cell.length_c   1.000
_cell.angle_alpha   90.00
_cell.angle_beta   90.00
_cell.angle_gamma   90.00
#
_symmetry.space_group_name_H-M   'P 1'
#
loop_
_entity.id
_entity.type
_entity.pdbx_description
1 polymer ?
#
loop_
_entity_poly.entity_id
_entity_poly.type
_entity_poly.pdbx_seq_one_letter_code
_entity_poly.pdbx_strand_id
1 'polypeptide(L)'
;MTILHDLHREGSDDNHQAESPDINGENHRLPCTNLGLTITGVERRTTLRPCLQGQPKIAGMIGPCYGGEDDGVPVIRYEDAATHAALGA
;
A
#
# COMPACT_ATOMS: atom_id res chain seq x y z
N MET A 1 -60.91 32.17 11.37
CA MET A 1 -60.51 32.27 12.78
C MET A 1 -59.43 31.22 12.99
N THR A 2 -58.19 31.50 12.60
CA THR A 2 -57.15 32.18 13.39
C THR A 2 -56.53 31.19 14.40
N ILE A 3 -55.46 30.49 14.00
CA ILE A 3 -54.04 30.57 14.47
C ILE A 3 -53.75 29.37 15.41
N LEU A 4 -52.93 28.39 15.00
CA LEU A 4 -51.45 28.33 15.07
C LEU A 4 -50.98 28.24 16.55
N HIS A 5 -50.43 27.12 16.98
CA HIS A 5 -49.01 26.86 17.32
C HIS A 5 -49.08 25.70 18.35
N ASP A 6 -48.21 24.72 18.49
CA ASP A 6 -46.83 24.52 18.04
C ASP A 6 -46.47 23.05 18.34
N LEU A 7 -45.84 22.40 17.36
CA LEU A 7 -44.62 21.58 17.49
C LEU A 7 -44.53 20.48 18.58
N HIS A 8 -44.77 19.23 18.17
CA HIS A 8 -43.77 18.18 18.38
C HIS A 8 -43.16 17.84 17.02
N ARG A 9 -42.04 18.52 16.73
CA ARG A 9 -41.14 18.27 15.61
C ARG A 9 -40.02 17.37 16.11
N GLU A 10 -39.98 16.15 15.63
CA GLU A 10 -38.74 15.39 15.42
C GLU A 10 -38.95 14.72 14.06
N GLY A 11 -38.51 15.34 12.96
CA GLY A 11 -37.17 15.08 12.45
C GLY A 11 -37.13 13.62 12.01
N SER A 12 -37.55 13.28 10.78
CA SER A 12 -36.63 13.21 9.63
C SER A 12 -35.22 12.89 10.10
N ASP A 13 -34.76 11.68 9.82
CA ASP A 13 -33.69 11.51 8.85
C ASP A 13 -33.47 10.01 8.63
N ASP A 14 -33.71 9.59 7.39
CA ASP A 14 -33.19 8.37 6.80
C ASP A 14 -31.66 8.41 6.89
N ASN A 15 -31.11 8.07 8.05
CA ASN A 15 -29.68 7.86 8.18
C ASN A 15 -29.37 6.45 7.68
N HIS A 16 -29.39 6.30 6.35
CA HIS A 16 -28.36 5.49 5.71
C HIS A 16 -27.04 6.04 6.24
N GLN A 17 -26.50 5.39 7.27
CA GLN A 17 -25.09 5.49 7.57
C GLN A 17 -24.40 4.93 6.33
N ALA A 18 -24.14 5.82 5.36
CA ALA A 18 -22.93 5.79 4.59
C ALA A 18 -21.82 5.81 5.64
N GLU A 19 -21.43 4.62 6.06
CA GLU A 19 -20.13 4.34 6.63
C GLU A 19 -19.13 4.95 5.65
N SER A 20 -18.79 6.20 5.95
CA SER A 20 -17.70 6.90 5.30
C SER A 20 -16.50 5.98 5.52
N PRO A 21 -15.82 5.49 4.47
CA PRO A 21 -14.61 4.72 4.69
C PRO A 21 -13.70 5.62 5.53
N ASP A 22 -13.36 5.14 6.71
CA ASP A 22 -12.39 5.77 7.59
C ASP A 22 -11.06 5.86 6.83
N ILE A 23 -10.84 7.00 6.19
CA ILE A 23 -9.61 7.30 5.46
C ILE A 23 -8.46 7.67 6.40
N ASN A 24 -8.62 7.58 7.74
CA ASN A 24 -7.71 8.18 8.71
C ASN A 24 -7.37 7.29 9.93
N GLY A 25 -7.24 5.96 9.79
CA GLY A 25 -6.96 5.12 10.96
C GLY A 25 -6.08 3.89 10.75
N GLU A 26 -6.12 3.22 9.60
CA GLU A 26 -5.33 2.02 9.42
C GLU A 26 -3.94 2.36 8.89
N ASN A 27 -3.03 2.46 9.85
CA ASN A 27 -1.58 2.33 9.74
C ASN A 27 -1.22 1.41 8.55
N HIS A 28 -1.07 1.97 7.35
CA HIS A 28 -0.57 1.27 6.17
C HIS A 28 0.94 1.12 6.35
N ARG A 29 1.33 0.42 7.43
CA ARG A 29 2.65 -0.15 7.59
C ARG A 29 2.82 -1.06 6.41
N LEU A 30 3.50 -0.56 5.40
CA LEU A 30 3.96 -1.34 4.26
C LEU A 30 4.50 -2.66 4.82
N PRO A 31 4.07 -3.83 4.33
CA PRO A 31 4.26 -5.13 5.01
C PRO A 31 5.71 -5.40 5.42
N CYS A 32 6.67 -4.80 4.71
CA CYS A 32 8.10 -4.86 4.98
C CYS A 32 8.52 -4.20 6.31
N THR A 33 7.81 -3.18 6.79
CA THR A 33 8.12 -2.53 8.09
C THR A 33 7.90 -3.45 9.28
N ASN A 34 7.00 -4.43 9.17
CA ASN A 34 6.82 -5.45 10.21
C ASN A 34 7.99 -6.46 10.25
N LEU A 35 8.78 -6.55 9.17
CA LEU A 35 9.99 -7.38 9.09
C LEU A 35 11.25 -6.67 9.60
N GLY A 36 11.12 -5.48 10.20
CA GLY A 36 12.26 -4.65 10.62
C GLY A 36 13.02 -4.03 9.46
N LEU A 37 12.45 -4.04 8.24
CA LEU A 37 13.07 -3.48 7.05
C LEU A 37 12.65 -2.02 6.86
N THR A 38 13.63 -1.16 6.59
CA THR A 38 13.39 0.26 6.30
C THR A 38 13.15 0.44 4.82
N ILE A 39 11.98 0.96 4.46
CA ILE A 39 11.66 1.31 3.07
C ILE A 39 12.14 2.75 2.81
N THR A 40 12.94 2.93 1.78
CA THR A 40 13.52 4.23 1.39
C THR A 40 12.82 4.86 0.20
N GLY A 41 11.94 4.11 -0.47
CA GLY A 41 11.16 4.61 -1.59
C GLY A 41 10.47 3.51 -2.37
N VAL A 42 10.14 3.83 -3.62
CA VAL A 42 9.43 2.95 -4.56
C VAL A 42 10.13 3.00 -5.91
N GLU A 43 10.19 1.87 -6.61
CA GLU A 43 10.70 1.79 -7.98
C GLU A 43 9.67 2.36 -8.97
N ARG A 44 10.06 3.38 -9.73
CA ARG A 44 9.18 4.13 -10.64
C ARG A 44 9.68 4.16 -12.08
N ARG A 45 10.84 3.56 -12.37
CA ARG A 45 11.40 3.50 -13.72
C ARG A 45 10.51 2.65 -14.61
N THR A 46 9.85 3.29 -15.56
CA THR A 46 8.97 2.65 -16.53
C THR A 46 9.71 1.82 -17.57
N THR A 47 11.04 1.98 -17.66
CA THR A 47 11.91 1.18 -18.53
C THR A 47 12.23 -0.21 -17.98
N LEU A 48 11.91 -0.48 -16.72
CA LEU A 48 12.07 -1.81 -16.12
C LEU A 48 10.90 -2.72 -16.47
N ARG A 49 11.08 -4.03 -16.25
CA ARG A 49 9.99 -5.01 -16.34
C ARG A 49 8.79 -4.56 -15.51
N PRO A 50 7.54 -4.73 -16.00
CA PRO A 50 6.35 -4.26 -15.28
C PRO A 50 6.24 -4.78 -13.85
N CYS A 51 6.64 -6.03 -13.59
CA CYS A 51 6.61 -6.62 -12.25
C CYS A 51 7.55 -5.95 -11.23
N LEU A 52 8.57 -5.22 -11.69
CA LEU A 52 9.51 -4.48 -10.84
C LEU A 52 9.02 -3.07 -10.53
N GLN A 53 8.05 -2.55 -11.30
CA GLN A 53 7.52 -1.21 -11.10
C GLN A 53 6.58 -1.21 -9.88
N GLY A 54 6.65 -0.18 -9.05
CA GLY A 54 5.86 -0.09 -7.82
C GLY A 54 6.43 -0.90 -6.64
N GLN A 55 7.46 -1.70 -6.86
CA GLN A 55 8.12 -2.46 -5.79
C GLN A 55 8.86 -1.52 -4.83
N PRO A 56 8.96 -1.86 -3.52
CA PRO A 56 9.64 -1.03 -2.54
C PRO A 56 11.16 -1.00 -2.79
N LYS A 57 11.79 0.11 -2.44
CA LYS A 57 13.24 0.21 -2.26
C LYS A 57 13.55 0.02 -0.79
N ILE A 58 14.39 -0.95 -0.46
CA ILE A 58 14.69 -1.32 0.93
C ILE A 58 16.12 -0.87 1.26
N ALA A 59 16.29 -0.22 2.41
CA ALA A 59 17.59 0.24 2.88
C ALA A 59 18.56 -0.94 3.05
N GLY A 60 19.79 -0.79 2.55
CA GLY A 60 20.83 -1.80 2.67
C GLY A 60 20.66 -3.02 1.76
N MET A 61 19.61 -3.06 0.92
CA MET A 61 19.40 -4.13 -0.05
C MET A 61 19.53 -3.61 -1.48
N ILE A 62 20.09 -4.44 -2.35
CA ILE A 62 20.07 -4.27 -3.80
C ILE A 62 18.77 -4.89 -4.32
N GLY A 63 18.03 -4.09 -5.08
CA GLY A 63 16.75 -4.49 -5.68
C GLY A 63 15.84 -3.29 -5.97
N PRO A 64 14.63 -3.53 -6.48
CA PRO A 64 14.08 -4.83 -6.87
C PRO A 64 14.80 -5.44 -8.08
N CYS A 65 15.16 -6.73 -8.00
CA CYS A 65 15.79 -7.47 -9.09
C CYS A 65 14.85 -8.59 -9.60
N TYR A 66 14.87 -8.85 -10.91
CA TYR A 66 14.16 -9.98 -11.47
C TYR A 66 14.93 -11.28 -11.19
N GLY A 67 14.26 -12.25 -10.59
CA GLY A 67 14.83 -13.55 -10.20
C GLY A 67 14.43 -14.71 -11.09
N GLY A 68 13.71 -14.48 -12.18
CA GLY A 68 13.08 -15.52 -12.97
C GLY A 68 11.59 -15.64 -12.67
N GLU A 69 11.04 -16.81 -12.97
CA GLU A 69 9.64 -17.15 -12.72
C GLU A 69 9.57 -18.47 -11.98
N ASP A 70 8.59 -18.58 -11.08
CA ASP A 70 8.21 -19.82 -10.41
C ASP A 70 6.74 -20.07 -10.73
N ASP A 71 6.44 -21.18 -11.41
CA ASP A 71 5.10 -21.49 -11.94
C ASP A 71 4.44 -20.34 -12.74
N GLY A 72 5.25 -19.60 -13.51
CA GLY A 72 4.80 -18.46 -14.32
C GLY A 72 4.57 -17.18 -13.52
N VAL A 73 4.89 -17.17 -12.21
CA VAL A 73 4.83 -15.98 -11.36
C VAL A 73 6.23 -15.35 -11.25
N PRO A 74 6.39 -14.06 -11.57
CA PRO A 74 7.65 -13.36 -11.41
C PRO A 74 8.19 -13.40 -9.99
N VAL A 75 9.42 -13.87 -9.82
CA VAL A 75 10.13 -13.82 -8.53
C VAL A 75 10.90 -12.51 -8.44
N ILE A 76 10.63 -11.71 -7.42
CA ILE A 76 11.31 -10.45 -7.15
C ILE A 76 12.29 -10.66 -6.01
N ARG A 77 13.57 -10.38 -6.27
CA ARG A 77 14.66 -10.60 -5.32
C ARG A 77 15.16 -9.27 -4.74
N TYR A 78 15.52 -9.35 -3.47
CA TYR A 78 16.27 -8.34 -2.74
C TYR A 78 17.43 -9.04 -2.06
N GLU A 79 18.62 -8.51 -2.22
CA GLU A 79 19.85 -9.16 -1.83
C GLU A 79 20.81 -8.13 -1.26
N ASP A 80 21.56 -8.50 -0.22
CA ASP A 80 22.62 -7.63 0.27
C ASP A 80 23.77 -7.57 -0.76
N ALA A 81 24.67 -6.60 -0.56
CA ALA A 81 25.78 -6.38 -1.48
C ALA A 81 26.73 -7.58 -1.62
N ALA A 82 26.94 -8.37 -0.57
CA ALA A 82 27.82 -9.53 -0.62
C ALA A 82 27.14 -10.67 -1.41
N THR A 83 25.86 -10.92 -1.17
CA THR A 83 25.07 -11.90 -1.94
C THR A 83 24.99 -11.53 -3.42
N HIS A 84 24.72 -10.26 -3.74
CA HIS A 84 24.69 -9.78 -5.12
C HIS A 84 26.04 -9.94 -5.82
N ALA A 85 27.15 -9.65 -5.12
CA ALA A 85 28.49 -9.82 -5.67
C ALA A 85 28.80 -11.31 -5.95
N ALA A 86 28.36 -12.23 -5.10
CA ALA A 86 28.56 -13.66 -5.28
C ALA A 86 27.77 -14.24 -6.48
N LEU A 87 26.64 -13.62 -6.84
CA LEU A 87 25.82 -14.03 -7.99
C LEU A 87 26.27 -13.40 -9.32
N GLY A 88 27.10 -12.35 -9.26
CA GLY A 88 27.62 -11.62 -10.42
C GLY A 88 29.02 -12.04 -10.87
N ALA A 89 29.63 -13.05 -10.23
CA ALA A 89 30.93 -13.64 -10.56
C ALA A 89 30.76 -14.93 -11.37
#